data_AF-A0A949BER8-F1
#
_entry.id   AF-A0A949BER8-F1
#
_cell.length_a   1.000
_cell.length_b   1.000
_cell.length_c   1.000
_cell.angle_alpha   90.00
_cell.angle_beta   90.00
_cell.angle_gamma   90.00
#
_symmetry.space_group_name_H-M   'P 1'
#
loop_
_entity.id
_entity.type
_entity.pdbx_description
1 polymer ?
#
loop_
_entity_poly.entity_id
_entity_poly.type
_entity_poly.pdbx_seq_one_letter_code
_entity_poly.pdbx_strand_id
1 'polypeptide(L)'
;MLDHKDEPYVLIWLLGNENNLGSAYSGINATRTNAADVPQAYAEFLNEVAQMIHTLDPDHPVAVGNLGLGLVEYYEQYAPELDIIGTNWYTGRYGLGSSYLMEAKEKINRPLIITEYGADAYHYQVGVNESEQAQYHEGNWKSITFNTALVPGYGNLLGGIVFEWLDEWWKANSAADSPDQHQTEPQFYWGIAPDQWSHEEWYGICGQGDGGNSPFLRELRQAYYLYKQMWSAPITRAAASGNMQISWESYPGISYDVFYSDNGASWSSALQNIPASDVGRTAWVDDGSLTATHPDQIPIRYYRVNIHGASPAVSVLETNSGGKVSGKVRLQARNDHSETVTFELHYLGQTTAIKTFQAQASLDGSYILEGVPSGTYDLTAKTSNCLRARISNLSIAHSGLTADVGFSLLGGDANNDNYVAWQDYGILRNSYGTKKGDARWDSRADFNADGFVAWQDYGILRANYGKAGAI
;
A
#
# COMPACT_ATOMS: atom_id res chain seq x y z
N MET A 1 15.95 -14.30 2.36
CA MET A 1 15.15 -14.97 1.31
C MET A 1 14.43 -16.19 1.87
N LEU A 2 15.10 -17.25 2.35
CA LEU A 2 14.42 -18.47 2.82
C LEU A 2 13.34 -18.24 3.90
N ASP A 3 13.55 -17.26 4.79
CA ASP A 3 12.57 -16.91 5.83
C ASP A 3 11.32 -16.17 5.31
N HIS A 4 11.35 -15.69 4.07
CA HIS A 4 10.31 -14.80 3.52
C HIS A 4 9.73 -15.26 2.18
N LYS A 5 10.32 -16.26 1.50
CA LYS A 5 9.90 -16.68 0.16
C LYS A 5 8.45 -17.18 0.07
N ASP A 6 7.88 -17.66 1.18
CA ASP A 6 6.51 -18.16 1.22
C ASP A 6 5.51 -17.08 1.70
N GLU A 7 5.97 -15.84 1.89
CA GLU A 7 5.16 -14.75 2.41
C GLU A 7 4.37 -14.05 1.31
N PRO A 8 3.06 -13.81 1.51
CA PRO A 8 2.18 -13.27 0.46
C PRO A 8 2.48 -11.80 0.11
N TYR A 9 3.38 -11.13 0.85
CA TYR A 9 3.80 -9.76 0.61
C TYR A 9 5.09 -9.64 -0.21
N VAL A 10 5.78 -10.75 -0.48
CA VAL A 10 6.95 -10.74 -1.37
C VAL A 10 6.48 -10.73 -2.82
N LEU A 11 7.12 -9.89 -3.66
CA LEU A 11 6.79 -9.78 -5.08
C LEU A 11 8.00 -10.00 -6.00
N ILE A 12 9.16 -9.44 -5.65
CA ILE A 12 10.39 -9.46 -6.47
C ILE A 12 11.59 -9.49 -5.54
N TRP A 13 12.64 -10.25 -5.89
CA TRP A 13 13.96 -10.13 -5.28
C TRP A 13 14.83 -9.11 -6.04
N LEU A 14 15.06 -7.93 -5.45
CA LEU A 14 15.93 -6.91 -6.05
C LEU A 14 17.38 -7.07 -5.56
N LEU A 15 18.29 -7.41 -6.47
CA LEU A 15 19.71 -7.59 -6.21
C LEU A 15 20.43 -6.24 -6.21
N GLY A 16 20.65 -5.71 -5.01
CA GLY A 16 21.35 -4.45 -4.78
C GLY A 16 20.58 -3.22 -5.25
N ASN A 17 21.22 -2.07 -5.07
CA ASN A 17 20.74 -0.74 -5.43
C ASN A 17 21.87 0.06 -6.05
N GLU A 18 21.59 0.72 -7.18
CA GLU A 18 22.54 1.52 -7.96
C GLU A 18 23.90 0.85 -8.18
N ASN A 19 23.87 -0.44 -8.53
CA ASN A 19 25.06 -1.27 -8.59
C ASN A 19 26.11 -0.78 -9.60
N ASN A 20 25.66 -0.10 -10.66
CA ASN A 20 26.47 0.41 -11.76
C ASN A 20 27.21 1.73 -11.46
N LEU A 21 27.13 2.26 -10.24
CA LEU A 21 27.91 3.43 -9.85
C LEU A 21 29.40 3.07 -9.71
N GLY A 22 30.26 3.98 -10.17
CA GLY A 22 31.71 3.78 -10.17
C GLY A 22 32.31 3.74 -8.76
N SER A 23 33.50 3.14 -8.62
CA SER A 23 34.21 2.99 -7.35
C SER A 23 34.59 4.32 -6.67
N ALA A 24 34.55 5.44 -7.40
CA ALA A 24 34.74 6.79 -6.85
C ALA A 24 33.45 7.41 -6.26
N TYR A 25 32.28 6.81 -6.46
CA TYR A 25 31.02 7.30 -5.90
C TYR A 25 30.97 7.06 -4.38
N SER A 26 30.74 8.13 -3.62
CA SER A 26 30.77 8.10 -2.15
C SER A 26 29.38 8.16 -1.48
N GLY A 27 28.30 8.24 -2.26
CA GLY A 27 26.94 8.23 -1.73
C GLY A 27 26.65 6.95 -0.94
N ILE A 28 25.75 7.05 0.04
CA ILE A 28 25.50 5.97 0.99
C ILE A 28 24.38 5.01 0.56
N ASN A 29 23.58 5.40 -0.43
CA ASN A 29 22.41 4.63 -0.88
C ASN A 29 22.78 3.52 -1.88
N ALA A 30 23.99 3.53 -2.43
CA ALA A 30 24.47 2.55 -3.40
C ALA A 30 25.11 1.33 -2.73
N THR A 31 24.98 0.16 -3.36
CA THR A 31 25.50 -1.13 -2.81
C THR A 31 27.03 -1.23 -2.81
N ARG A 32 27.74 -0.27 -3.44
CA ARG A 32 29.22 -0.20 -3.51
C ARG A 32 29.85 -1.49 -4.04
N THR A 33 29.49 -1.83 -5.26
CA THR A 33 30.08 -2.96 -5.98
C THR A 33 31.23 -2.49 -6.88
N ASN A 34 31.99 -3.44 -7.44
CA ASN A 34 32.96 -3.14 -8.49
C ASN A 34 32.33 -3.28 -9.90
N ALA A 35 31.00 -3.27 -10.04
CA ALA A 35 30.34 -3.57 -11.30
C ALA A 35 30.77 -2.64 -12.44
N ALA A 36 30.99 -1.36 -12.18
CA ALA A 36 31.47 -0.42 -13.19
C ALA A 36 32.90 -0.73 -13.69
N ASP A 37 33.75 -1.27 -12.81
CA ASP A 37 35.16 -1.56 -13.10
C ASP A 37 35.35 -2.95 -13.71
N VAL A 38 34.51 -3.93 -13.34
CA VAL A 38 34.54 -5.32 -13.81
C VAL A 38 33.15 -5.83 -14.23
N PRO A 39 32.52 -5.21 -15.24
CA PRO A 39 31.11 -5.41 -15.54
C PRO A 39 30.72 -6.82 -15.97
N GLN A 40 31.59 -7.52 -16.71
CA GLN A 40 31.33 -8.91 -17.09
C GLN A 40 31.31 -9.83 -15.86
N ALA A 41 32.35 -9.77 -15.01
CA ALA A 41 32.44 -10.63 -13.82
C ALA A 41 31.26 -10.38 -12.86
N TYR A 42 30.81 -9.13 -12.76
CA TYR A 42 29.63 -8.79 -11.97
C TYR A 42 28.33 -9.35 -12.59
N ALA A 43 28.16 -9.27 -13.91
CA ALA A 43 27.01 -9.86 -14.59
C ALA A 43 26.98 -11.40 -14.44
N GLU A 44 28.11 -12.08 -14.60
CA GLU A 44 28.23 -13.53 -14.37
C GLU A 44 27.89 -13.88 -12.92
N PHE A 45 28.35 -13.08 -11.94
CA PHE A 45 27.98 -13.25 -10.54
C PHE A 45 26.47 -13.06 -10.30
N LEU A 46 25.85 -12.03 -10.88
CA LEU A 46 24.40 -11.84 -10.80
C LEU A 46 23.65 -13.04 -11.38
N ASN A 47 24.14 -13.63 -12.46
CA ASN A 47 23.56 -14.83 -13.05
C ASN A 47 23.56 -16.01 -12.07
N GLU A 48 24.72 -16.29 -11.45
CA GLU A 48 24.85 -17.37 -10.46
C GLU A 48 23.90 -17.17 -9.27
N VAL A 49 23.76 -15.93 -8.79
CA VAL A 49 22.85 -15.57 -7.70
C VAL A 49 21.38 -15.75 -8.12
N ALA A 50 21.01 -15.29 -9.32
CA ALA A 50 19.64 -15.45 -9.83
C ALA A 50 19.25 -16.92 -9.97
N GLN A 51 20.12 -17.76 -10.54
CA GLN A 51 19.91 -19.22 -10.63
C GLN A 51 19.71 -19.86 -9.26
N MET A 52 20.49 -19.43 -8.27
CA MET A 52 20.35 -19.91 -6.90
C MET A 52 19.00 -19.51 -6.30
N ILE A 53 18.56 -18.28 -6.53
CA ILE A 53 17.26 -17.79 -6.05
C ILE A 53 16.14 -18.60 -6.70
N HIS A 54 16.10 -18.73 -8.04
CA HIS A 54 15.07 -19.52 -8.72
C HIS A 54 15.01 -20.98 -8.28
N THR A 55 16.16 -21.56 -7.90
CA THR A 55 16.21 -22.93 -7.33
C THR A 55 15.51 -23.01 -5.97
N LEU A 56 15.64 -21.97 -5.16
CA LEU A 56 15.15 -21.93 -3.77
C LEU A 56 13.73 -21.37 -3.66
N ASP A 57 13.37 -20.48 -4.58
CA ASP A 57 12.14 -19.72 -4.69
C ASP A 57 11.78 -19.54 -6.18
N PRO A 58 11.09 -20.53 -6.78
CA PRO A 58 10.72 -20.48 -8.20
C PRO A 58 9.51 -19.58 -8.50
N ASP A 59 8.83 -19.06 -7.46
CA ASP A 59 7.57 -18.34 -7.61
C ASP A 59 7.76 -16.82 -7.73
N HIS A 60 8.96 -16.30 -7.38
CA HIS A 60 9.27 -14.87 -7.40
C HIS A 60 10.37 -14.51 -8.40
N PRO A 61 10.17 -13.48 -9.24
CA PRO A 61 11.19 -13.01 -10.18
C PRO A 61 12.36 -12.32 -9.48
N VAL A 62 13.51 -12.32 -10.17
CA VAL A 62 14.76 -11.70 -9.74
C VAL A 62 15.06 -10.47 -10.59
N ALA A 63 15.29 -9.34 -9.93
CA ALA A 63 15.64 -8.06 -10.54
C ALA A 63 17.04 -7.60 -10.13
N VAL A 64 17.66 -6.72 -10.90
CA VAL A 64 18.86 -5.96 -10.51
C VAL A 64 18.51 -4.50 -10.25
N GLY A 65 19.13 -3.84 -9.25
CA GLY A 65 18.96 -2.41 -9.01
C GLY A 65 20.09 -1.56 -9.60
N ASN A 66 19.77 -0.65 -10.53
CA ASN A 66 20.72 0.25 -11.19
C ASN A 66 20.28 1.72 -11.13
N LEU A 67 21.21 2.65 -11.30
CA LEU A 67 20.91 4.00 -11.75
C LEU A 67 20.85 4.01 -13.28
N GLY A 68 19.65 4.22 -13.85
CA GLY A 68 19.43 4.18 -15.30
C GLY A 68 19.82 2.85 -15.95
N LEU A 69 20.23 2.90 -17.23
CA LEU A 69 20.52 1.73 -18.07
C LEU A 69 22.00 1.31 -18.08
N GLY A 70 22.79 1.72 -17.09
CA GLY A 70 24.20 1.33 -17.04
C GLY A 70 24.37 -0.19 -16.99
N LEU A 71 25.35 -0.74 -17.71
CA LEU A 71 25.72 -2.16 -17.71
C LEU A 71 24.69 -3.16 -18.26
N VAL A 72 23.50 -2.72 -18.72
CA VAL A 72 22.44 -3.63 -19.15
C VAL A 72 22.85 -4.55 -20.32
N GLU A 73 23.74 -4.09 -21.20
CA GLU A 73 24.28 -4.92 -22.31
C GLU A 73 25.12 -6.10 -21.80
N TYR A 74 25.81 -5.94 -20.66
CA TYR A 74 26.51 -7.05 -20.00
C TYR A 74 25.50 -8.02 -19.37
N TYR A 75 24.40 -7.51 -18.81
CA TYR A 75 23.37 -8.36 -18.24
C TYR A 75 22.65 -9.16 -19.32
N GLU A 76 22.36 -8.57 -20.47
CA GLU A 76 21.79 -9.27 -21.63
C GLU A 76 22.70 -10.43 -22.05
N GLN A 77 24.01 -10.20 -22.11
CA GLN A 77 24.97 -11.19 -22.59
C GLN A 77 25.35 -12.26 -21.57
N TYR A 78 25.53 -11.89 -20.30
CA TYR A 78 26.17 -12.72 -19.28
C TYR A 78 25.27 -13.06 -18.09
N ALA A 79 24.08 -12.47 -17.99
CA ALA A 79 23.11 -12.74 -16.93
C ALA A 79 21.73 -13.16 -17.46
N PRO A 80 21.62 -14.25 -18.25
CA PRO A 80 20.36 -14.77 -18.79
C PRO A 80 19.25 -14.98 -17.76
N GLU A 81 19.62 -15.20 -16.49
CA GLU A 81 18.70 -15.64 -15.42
C GLU A 81 18.14 -14.44 -14.62
N LEU A 82 18.55 -13.21 -14.94
CA LEU A 82 17.85 -12.03 -14.45
C LEU A 82 16.53 -11.88 -15.20
N ASP A 83 15.43 -11.73 -14.47
CA ASP A 83 14.09 -11.57 -15.06
C ASP A 83 13.78 -10.12 -15.40
N ILE A 84 14.23 -9.18 -14.54
CA ILE A 84 13.80 -7.78 -14.57
C ILE A 84 15.00 -6.83 -14.39
N ILE A 85 14.96 -5.69 -15.09
CA ILE A 85 15.91 -4.60 -14.87
C ILE A 85 15.25 -3.50 -14.03
N GLY A 86 15.69 -3.37 -12.78
CA GLY A 86 15.30 -2.27 -11.90
C GLY A 86 16.16 -1.04 -12.14
N THR A 87 15.54 0.11 -12.35
CA THR A 87 16.26 1.37 -12.55
C THR A 87 15.71 2.50 -11.69
N ASN A 88 16.60 3.17 -10.96
CA ASN A 88 16.37 4.50 -10.43
C ASN A 88 16.42 5.46 -11.62
N TRP A 89 15.35 6.22 -11.82
CA TRP A 89 15.21 7.10 -12.96
C TRP A 89 14.43 8.35 -12.59
N TYR A 90 15.20 9.38 -12.21
CA TYR A 90 14.69 10.70 -11.88
C TYR A 90 14.62 11.54 -13.17
N THR A 91 13.44 12.04 -13.52
CA THR A 91 13.18 12.80 -14.75
C THR A 91 12.21 13.96 -14.52
N GLY A 92 12.13 14.84 -15.52
CA GLY A 92 11.29 16.04 -15.48
C GLY A 92 9.78 15.78 -15.47
N ARG A 93 8.99 16.86 -15.30
CA ARG A 93 7.51 16.84 -15.30
C ARG A 93 6.78 16.28 -16.52
N TYR A 94 7.51 15.93 -17.58
CA TYR A 94 6.95 15.36 -18.80
C TYR A 94 7.13 13.83 -18.89
N GLY A 95 7.62 13.19 -17.82
CA GLY A 95 7.77 11.74 -17.74
C GLY A 95 9.18 11.23 -17.97
N LEU A 96 9.31 9.91 -18.19
CA LEU A 96 10.60 9.19 -18.21
C LEU A 96 11.48 9.51 -19.43
N GLY A 97 10.92 10.14 -20.47
CA GLY A 97 11.60 10.41 -21.74
C GLY A 97 11.57 9.22 -22.71
N SER A 98 11.16 9.48 -23.95
CA SER A 98 11.02 8.45 -24.99
C SER A 98 12.34 7.80 -25.40
N SER A 99 13.45 8.55 -25.36
CA SER A 99 14.79 8.05 -25.69
C SER A 99 15.25 6.97 -24.73
N TYR A 100 14.99 7.13 -23.43
CA TYR A 100 15.34 6.14 -22.41
C TYR A 100 14.61 4.81 -22.65
N LEU A 101 13.30 4.86 -22.91
CA LEU A 101 12.50 3.65 -23.16
C LEU A 101 12.89 2.95 -24.45
N MET A 102 13.24 3.72 -25.49
CA MET A 102 13.73 3.21 -26.76
C MET A 102 15.09 2.53 -26.60
N GLU A 103 16.03 3.19 -25.92
CA GLU A 103 17.37 2.66 -25.65
C GLU A 103 17.30 1.37 -24.83
N ALA A 104 16.45 1.32 -23.81
CA ALA A 104 16.25 0.10 -23.02
C ALA A 104 15.82 -1.08 -23.91
N LYS A 105 14.86 -0.84 -24.83
CA LYS A 105 14.35 -1.86 -25.76
C LYS A 105 15.40 -2.32 -26.77
N GLU A 106 16.34 -1.45 -27.14
CA GLU A 106 17.44 -1.77 -28.05
C GLU A 106 18.55 -2.58 -27.36
N LYS A 107 18.80 -2.33 -26.06
CA LYS A 107 19.94 -2.89 -25.33
C LYS A 107 19.64 -4.16 -24.54
N ILE A 108 18.39 -4.35 -24.11
CA ILE A 108 18.02 -5.48 -23.25
C ILE A 108 16.61 -5.98 -23.57
N ASN A 109 16.47 -7.31 -23.74
CA ASN A 109 15.19 -7.93 -24.04
C ASN A 109 14.52 -8.46 -22.76
N ARG A 110 14.40 -7.58 -21.77
CA ARG A 110 13.77 -7.86 -20.46
C ARG A 110 12.91 -6.68 -20.03
N PRO A 111 11.84 -6.93 -19.25
CA PRO A 111 11.03 -5.87 -18.69
C PRO A 111 11.83 -5.01 -17.69
N LEU A 112 11.41 -3.76 -17.57
CA LEU A 112 11.94 -2.78 -16.63
C LEU A 112 10.94 -2.52 -15.50
N ILE A 113 11.46 -2.22 -14.31
CA ILE A 113 10.69 -1.61 -13.23
C ILE A 113 11.43 -0.35 -12.76
N ILE A 114 10.71 0.77 -12.63
CA ILE A 114 11.32 1.99 -12.10
C ILE A 114 11.40 1.85 -10.58
N THR A 115 12.58 1.57 -10.04
CA THR A 115 12.77 1.31 -8.60
C THR A 115 12.73 2.59 -7.78
N GLU A 116 13.03 3.74 -8.39
CA GLU A 116 12.90 5.05 -7.78
C GLU A 116 12.57 6.11 -8.84
N TYR A 117 11.58 6.95 -8.57
CA TYR A 117 11.31 8.19 -9.31
C TYR A 117 10.62 9.22 -8.42
N GLY A 118 10.82 10.50 -8.71
CA GLY A 118 10.22 11.59 -7.97
C GLY A 118 10.91 12.92 -8.22
N ALA A 119 10.56 13.90 -7.38
CA ALA A 119 11.21 15.19 -7.32
C ALA A 119 11.12 15.73 -5.88
N ASP A 120 12.04 16.62 -5.52
CA ASP A 120 11.98 17.32 -4.26
C ASP A 120 10.91 18.42 -4.26
N ALA A 121 10.46 18.78 -3.06
CA ALA A 121 9.42 19.79 -2.85
C ALA A 121 9.98 21.18 -2.49
N TYR A 122 11.27 21.45 -2.64
CA TYR A 122 11.88 22.69 -2.15
C TYR A 122 12.58 23.48 -3.26
N HIS A 123 12.35 24.79 -3.28
CA HIS A 123 13.04 25.70 -4.18
C HIS A 123 13.97 26.60 -3.36
N TYR A 124 15.25 26.64 -3.74
CA TYR A 124 16.25 27.44 -3.05
C TYR A 124 15.84 28.92 -3.04
N GLN A 125 15.86 29.53 -1.85
CA GLN A 125 15.45 30.93 -1.59
C GLN A 125 13.97 31.27 -1.88
N VAL A 126 13.14 30.29 -2.25
CA VAL A 126 11.69 30.46 -2.49
C VAL A 126 10.88 29.73 -1.42
N GLY A 127 11.26 28.50 -1.08
CA GLY A 127 10.58 27.66 -0.11
C GLY A 127 9.87 26.44 -0.73
N VAL A 128 8.93 25.87 0.02
CA VAL A 128 8.22 24.64 -0.37
C VAL A 128 7.30 24.87 -1.57
N ASN A 129 7.39 24.00 -2.57
CA ASN A 129 6.62 24.01 -3.81
C ASN A 129 6.03 22.62 -4.14
N GLU A 130 5.04 22.19 -3.35
CA GLU A 130 4.39 20.88 -3.52
C GLU A 130 3.64 20.73 -4.85
N SER A 131 3.20 21.85 -5.45
CA SER A 131 2.49 21.85 -6.73
C SER A 131 3.39 21.37 -7.86
N GLU A 132 4.64 21.84 -7.90
CA GLU A 132 5.59 21.40 -8.92
C GLU A 132 6.07 19.97 -8.65
N GLN A 133 6.30 19.61 -7.38
CA GLN A 133 6.53 18.21 -7.00
C GLN A 133 5.43 17.29 -7.53
N ALA A 134 4.15 17.66 -7.33
CA ALA A 134 3.01 16.89 -7.81
C ALA A 134 2.99 16.77 -9.35
N GLN A 135 3.34 17.82 -10.10
CA GLN A 135 3.43 17.76 -11.57
C GLN A 135 4.50 16.77 -12.05
N TYR A 136 5.64 16.70 -11.35
CA TYR A 136 6.69 15.71 -11.62
C TYR A 136 6.20 14.28 -11.42
N HIS A 137 5.55 14.01 -10.28
CA HIS A 137 4.95 12.71 -10.02
C HIS A 137 3.84 12.36 -11.03
N GLU A 138 2.98 13.31 -11.40
CA GLU A 138 1.93 13.09 -12.39
C GLU A 138 2.49 12.68 -13.75
N GLY A 139 3.47 13.44 -14.26
CA GLY A 139 4.09 13.18 -15.55
C GLY A 139 4.84 11.84 -15.57
N ASN A 140 5.60 11.55 -14.52
CA ASN A 140 6.32 10.29 -14.38
C ASN A 140 5.37 9.09 -14.25
N TRP A 141 4.33 9.18 -13.41
CA TRP A 141 3.35 8.09 -13.26
C TRP A 141 2.59 7.81 -14.55
N LYS A 142 2.08 8.85 -15.23
CA LYS A 142 1.42 8.71 -16.53
C LYS A 142 2.35 8.10 -17.59
N SER A 143 3.62 8.48 -17.56
CA SER A 143 4.63 7.90 -18.45
C SER A 143 4.88 6.43 -18.13
N ILE A 144 4.98 6.06 -16.86
CA ILE A 144 5.12 4.67 -16.42
C ILE A 144 3.91 3.86 -16.91
N THR A 145 2.68 4.31 -16.60
CA THR A 145 1.44 3.59 -16.94
C THR A 145 1.20 3.51 -18.45
N PHE A 146 1.61 4.50 -19.23
CA PHE A 146 1.50 4.50 -20.70
C PHE A 146 2.50 3.56 -21.39
N ASN A 147 3.57 3.16 -20.70
CA ASN A 147 4.65 2.35 -21.26
C ASN A 147 4.75 0.96 -20.63
N THR A 148 3.78 0.57 -19.79
CA THR A 148 3.70 -0.80 -19.29
C THR A 148 3.44 -1.81 -20.40
N ALA A 149 3.67 -3.09 -20.12
CA ALA A 149 3.13 -4.14 -20.98
C ALA A 149 1.62 -3.92 -21.18
N LEU A 150 1.13 -4.11 -22.41
CA LEU A 150 -0.28 -4.04 -22.83
C LEU A 150 -0.83 -2.67 -23.26
N VAL A 151 -0.11 -1.57 -23.09
CA VAL A 151 -0.51 -0.21 -23.55
C VAL A 151 0.29 0.25 -24.79
N PRO A 152 -0.16 1.27 -25.57
CA PRO A 152 0.46 1.67 -26.84
C PRO A 152 1.90 2.15 -26.80
N GLY A 153 2.45 2.44 -25.62
CA GLY A 153 3.81 2.92 -25.46
C GLY A 153 4.86 1.87 -25.84
N TYR A 154 6.06 2.03 -25.29
CA TYR A 154 7.19 1.15 -25.62
C TYR A 154 6.97 -0.31 -25.19
N GLY A 155 6.11 -0.53 -24.19
CA GLY A 155 5.62 -1.84 -23.77
C GLY A 155 6.63 -2.64 -22.94
N ASN A 156 7.63 -1.97 -22.36
CA ASN A 156 8.74 -2.59 -21.64
C ASN A 156 8.76 -2.30 -20.14
N LEU A 157 7.75 -1.63 -19.57
CA LEU A 157 7.65 -1.40 -18.12
C LEU A 157 6.69 -2.35 -17.39
N LEU A 158 6.96 -2.59 -16.12
CA LEU A 158 6.07 -3.29 -15.18
C LEU A 158 5.36 -2.33 -14.22
N GLY A 159 5.97 -1.17 -13.95
CA GLY A 159 5.48 -0.19 -12.99
C GLY A 159 6.60 0.67 -12.44
N GLY A 160 6.34 1.35 -11.32
CA GLY A 160 7.36 2.12 -10.63
C GLY A 160 7.06 2.39 -9.16
N ILE A 161 8.11 2.69 -8.40
CA ILE A 161 8.08 2.93 -6.96
C ILE A 161 8.44 4.39 -6.69
N VAL A 162 7.58 5.09 -5.95
CA VAL A 162 7.77 6.50 -5.59
C VAL A 162 8.93 6.63 -4.63
N PHE A 163 9.89 7.48 -4.99
CA PHE A 163 10.90 7.99 -4.08
C PHE A 163 10.51 9.43 -3.67
N GLU A 164 10.13 9.69 -2.42
CA GLU A 164 9.99 8.70 -1.34
C GLU A 164 8.77 8.96 -0.45
N TRP A 165 8.48 8.04 0.48
CA TRP A 165 7.27 8.15 1.30
C TRP A 165 7.35 9.29 2.32
N LEU A 166 8.48 9.42 3.01
CA LEU A 166 8.72 10.40 4.06
C LEU A 166 10.03 11.14 3.75
N ASP A 167 10.06 12.44 3.99
CA ASP A 167 11.32 13.19 4.00
C ASP A 167 12.37 12.56 4.91
N GLU A 168 13.64 12.66 4.52
CA GLU A 168 14.76 12.14 5.30
C GLU A 168 15.72 13.27 5.65
N TRP A 169 15.49 13.90 6.82
CA TRP A 169 16.24 15.07 7.34
C TRP A 169 17.73 14.82 7.68
N TRP A 170 18.28 13.68 7.25
CA TRP A 170 19.67 13.32 7.44
C TRP A 170 20.43 13.23 6.11
N LYS A 171 19.74 13.41 4.98
CA LYS A 171 20.31 13.20 3.64
C LYS A 171 21.06 14.41 3.09
N ALA A 172 20.95 15.60 3.68
CA ALA A 172 21.64 16.78 3.15
C ALA A 172 23.16 16.66 3.13
N ASN A 173 23.75 15.82 3.99
CA ASN A 173 25.18 15.51 4.05
C ASN A 173 26.08 16.77 3.97
N SER A 174 25.66 17.83 4.67
CA SER A 174 26.33 19.13 4.72
C SER A 174 26.97 19.36 6.09
N ALA A 175 27.91 20.30 6.20
CA ALA A 175 28.50 20.64 7.51
C ALA A 175 27.49 21.26 8.50
N ALA A 176 26.32 21.67 8.01
CA ALA A 176 25.19 22.20 8.79
C ALA A 176 24.08 21.14 9.01
N ASP A 177 24.29 19.91 8.51
CA ASP A 177 23.32 18.84 8.55
C ASP A 177 23.02 18.39 9.99
N SER A 178 21.73 18.21 10.27
CA SER A 178 21.21 17.80 11.55
C SER A 178 19.90 17.06 11.33
N PRO A 179 19.72 15.85 11.89
CA PRO A 179 18.46 15.12 11.80
C PRO A 179 17.27 15.85 12.46
N ASP A 180 17.55 16.90 13.23
CA ASP A 180 16.56 17.74 13.91
C ASP A 180 16.17 18.98 13.10
N GLN A 181 16.77 19.23 11.93
CA GLN A 181 16.51 20.41 11.10
C GLN A 181 16.43 20.06 9.63
N HIS A 182 15.29 20.33 9.01
CA HIS A 182 15.11 20.21 7.57
C HIS A 182 16.00 21.22 6.82
N GLN A 183 17.01 20.72 6.10
CA GLN A 183 18.00 21.54 5.42
C GLN A 183 17.43 22.15 4.15
N THR A 184 17.70 23.44 3.94
CA THR A 184 17.17 24.21 2.81
C THR A 184 18.25 24.63 1.80
N GLU A 185 19.51 24.32 2.08
CA GLU A 185 20.60 24.53 1.15
C GLU A 185 20.64 23.40 0.10
N PRO A 186 20.97 23.69 -1.16
CA PRO A 186 21.04 22.70 -2.21
C PRO A 186 22.26 21.78 -2.04
N GLN A 187 22.10 20.47 -2.25
CA GLN A 187 23.20 19.51 -2.14
C GLN A 187 24.04 19.44 -3.42
N PHE A 188 23.38 19.41 -4.57
CA PHE A 188 24.07 19.36 -5.86
C PHE A 188 23.19 19.89 -6.99
N TYR A 189 23.86 20.36 -8.05
CA TYR A 189 23.18 20.78 -9.28
C TYR A 189 22.65 19.55 -10.01
N TRP A 190 21.36 19.58 -10.33
CA TRP A 190 20.69 18.54 -11.06
C TRP A 190 19.71 19.20 -12.02
N GLY A 191 20.14 19.42 -13.27
CA GLY A 191 19.42 20.28 -14.23
C GLY A 191 17.98 19.87 -14.58
N ILE A 192 17.53 18.70 -14.12
CA ILE A 192 16.16 18.22 -14.28
C ILE A 192 15.31 18.37 -13.00
N ALA A 193 15.90 18.69 -11.85
CA ALA A 193 15.17 19.04 -10.63
C ALA A 193 14.30 20.30 -10.86
N PRO A 194 13.22 20.50 -10.08
CA PRO A 194 12.28 21.62 -10.26
C PRO A 194 12.93 23.00 -10.41
N ASP A 195 13.91 23.33 -9.55
CA ASP A 195 14.68 24.57 -9.60
C ASP A 195 16.15 24.38 -10.08
N GLN A 196 16.43 23.20 -10.65
CA GLN A 196 17.74 22.71 -11.08
C GLN A 196 18.73 22.35 -9.95
N TRP A 197 18.27 22.37 -8.69
CA TRP A 197 19.04 21.91 -7.55
C TRP A 197 18.31 20.77 -6.85
N SER A 198 19.07 19.76 -6.44
CA SER A 198 18.49 18.69 -5.62
C SER A 198 18.52 19.08 -4.15
N HIS A 199 17.37 18.97 -3.49
CA HIS A 199 17.22 19.06 -2.05
C HIS A 199 16.88 17.67 -1.50
N GLU A 200 17.90 16.88 -1.16
CA GLU A 200 17.74 15.43 -0.90
C GLU A 200 16.76 15.12 0.23
N GLU A 201 16.62 16.02 1.21
CA GLU A 201 15.70 15.82 2.34
C GLU A 201 14.24 16.08 2.01
N TRP A 202 13.93 16.60 0.81
CA TRP A 202 12.59 17.08 0.43
C TRP A 202 11.89 16.21 -0.61
N TYR A 203 12.40 15.01 -0.89
CA TYR A 203 11.80 14.05 -1.85
C TYR A 203 10.54 13.35 -1.34
N GLY A 204 10.23 13.44 -0.05
CA GLY A 204 9.06 12.80 0.53
C GLY A 204 7.76 13.27 -0.13
N ILE A 205 6.80 12.38 -0.34
CA ILE A 205 5.40 12.78 -0.56
C ILE A 205 4.69 13.06 0.78
N CYS A 206 5.37 12.81 1.90
CA CYS A 206 4.99 13.22 3.25
C CYS A 206 6.17 13.95 3.92
N GLY A 207 5.89 15.07 4.57
CA GLY A 207 6.83 15.76 5.46
C GLY A 207 6.78 15.24 6.90
N GLN A 208 7.80 15.61 7.67
CA GLN A 208 7.92 15.30 9.10
C GLN A 208 7.40 16.43 10.02
N GLY A 209 6.78 17.48 9.46
CA GLY A 209 6.35 18.67 10.20
C GLY A 209 7.54 19.49 10.71
N ASP A 210 7.55 19.79 12.01
CA ASP A 210 8.66 20.46 12.69
C ASP A 210 9.72 19.50 13.25
N GLY A 211 9.60 18.20 12.95
CA GLY A 211 10.48 17.14 13.46
C GLY A 211 10.17 16.71 14.90
N GLY A 212 9.43 17.50 15.68
CA GLY A 212 9.20 17.25 17.12
C GLY A 212 8.38 16.00 17.42
N ASN A 213 7.61 15.51 16.45
CA ASN A 213 6.81 14.28 16.54
C ASN A 213 7.24 13.20 15.53
N SER A 214 8.41 13.34 14.92
CA SER A 214 8.98 12.31 14.06
C SER A 214 9.36 11.05 14.85
N PRO A 215 9.25 9.82 14.28
CA PRO A 215 8.76 9.50 12.94
C PRO A 215 7.26 9.17 12.93
N PHE A 216 6.46 9.70 13.85
CA PHE A 216 5.03 9.37 13.94
C PHE A 216 4.11 10.38 13.24
N LEU A 217 4.55 11.63 13.07
CA LEU A 217 3.83 12.64 12.30
C LEU A 217 4.11 12.50 10.79
N ARG A 218 3.05 12.59 9.98
CA ARG A 218 3.11 12.65 8.52
C ARG A 218 2.29 13.85 8.04
N GLU A 219 2.95 14.85 7.49
CA GLU A 219 2.29 15.95 6.79
C GLU A 219 2.19 15.59 5.31
N LEU A 220 1.01 15.15 4.89
CA LEU A 220 0.77 14.67 3.52
C LEU A 220 0.84 15.83 2.52
N ARG A 221 1.70 15.71 1.49
CA ARG A 221 1.86 16.73 0.43
C ARG A 221 0.83 16.59 -0.68
N GLN A 222 0.73 17.60 -1.55
CA GLN A 222 -0.11 17.53 -2.77
C GLN A 222 0.16 16.29 -3.63
N ALA A 223 1.42 15.83 -3.74
CA ALA A 223 1.77 14.61 -4.46
C ALA A 223 1.08 13.35 -3.89
N TYR A 224 0.93 13.25 -2.56
CA TYR A 224 0.17 12.16 -1.93
C TYR A 224 -1.30 12.18 -2.36
N TYR A 225 -1.95 13.35 -2.32
CA TYR A 225 -3.36 13.46 -2.71
C TYR A 225 -3.57 13.23 -4.20
N LEU A 226 -2.60 13.62 -5.04
CA LEU A 226 -2.57 13.28 -6.45
C LEU A 226 -2.56 11.76 -6.65
N TYR A 227 -1.65 11.02 -6.00
CA TYR A 227 -1.67 9.55 -6.08
C TYR A 227 -2.95 8.96 -5.53
N LYS A 228 -3.45 9.46 -4.38
CA LYS A 228 -4.75 9.04 -3.85
C LYS A 228 -5.85 9.22 -4.87
N GLN A 229 -5.85 10.30 -5.65
CA GLN A 229 -6.81 10.55 -6.71
C GLN A 229 -6.59 9.63 -7.93
N MET A 230 -5.35 9.49 -8.41
CA MET A 230 -5.02 8.65 -9.57
C MET A 230 -5.25 7.15 -9.29
N TRP A 231 -5.05 6.74 -8.04
CA TRP A 231 -5.24 5.37 -7.55
C TRP A 231 -6.58 5.17 -6.83
N SER A 232 -7.44 6.20 -6.80
CA SER A 232 -8.78 6.09 -6.23
C SER A 232 -9.55 4.98 -6.93
N ALA A 233 -10.49 4.36 -6.21
CA ALA A 233 -11.38 3.36 -6.79
C ALA A 233 -12.00 3.94 -8.08
N PRO A 234 -11.76 3.31 -9.24
CA PRO A 234 -12.32 3.79 -10.50
C PRO A 234 -13.85 3.64 -10.53
N ILE A 235 -14.44 3.07 -9.48
CA ILE A 235 -15.83 2.68 -9.42
C ILE A 235 -16.57 3.59 -8.43
N THR A 236 -17.60 4.28 -8.90
CA THR A 236 -18.54 5.04 -8.08
C THR A 236 -19.94 4.45 -8.23
N ARG A 237 -20.86 4.79 -7.33
CA ARG A 237 -22.26 4.38 -7.46
C ARG A 237 -23.19 5.58 -7.46
N ALA A 238 -24.15 5.58 -8.38
CA ALA A 238 -25.18 6.58 -8.45
C ALA A 238 -26.18 6.41 -7.30
N ALA A 239 -26.31 7.41 -6.42
CA ALA A 239 -27.16 7.33 -5.22
C ALA A 239 -28.66 7.11 -5.53
N ALA A 240 -29.15 7.55 -6.69
CA ALA A 240 -30.57 7.48 -7.05
C ALA A 240 -30.97 6.16 -7.71
N SER A 241 -30.10 5.60 -8.56
CA SER A 241 -30.40 4.40 -9.34
C SER A 241 -29.64 3.16 -8.87
N GLY A 242 -28.59 3.35 -8.06
CA GLY A 242 -27.72 2.26 -7.61
C GLY A 242 -26.79 1.69 -8.68
N ASN A 243 -26.82 2.25 -9.90
CA ASN A 243 -25.91 1.87 -10.97
C ASN A 243 -24.46 2.11 -10.56
N MET A 244 -23.57 1.21 -10.97
CA MET A 244 -22.15 1.34 -10.74
C MET A 244 -21.53 2.03 -11.95
N GLN A 245 -20.87 3.17 -11.76
CA GLN A 245 -20.07 3.82 -12.78
C GLN A 245 -18.60 3.41 -12.61
N ILE A 246 -18.10 2.63 -13.54
CA ILE A 246 -16.71 2.16 -13.62
C ILE A 246 -15.98 3.11 -14.56
N SER A 247 -14.92 3.76 -14.10
CA SER A 247 -14.21 4.82 -14.81
C SER A 247 -12.71 4.68 -14.65
N TRP A 248 -12.00 4.33 -15.72
CA TRP A 248 -10.57 4.05 -15.74
C TRP A 248 -9.80 5.05 -16.60
N GLU A 249 -8.50 5.18 -16.35
CA GLU A 249 -7.61 5.89 -17.26
C GLU A 249 -7.59 5.16 -18.60
N SER A 250 -7.77 5.90 -19.69
CA SER A 250 -7.86 5.33 -21.03
C SER A 250 -7.02 6.08 -22.04
N TYR A 251 -6.46 5.36 -23.00
CA TYR A 251 -5.59 5.91 -24.03
C TYR A 251 -6.28 5.93 -25.40
N PRO A 252 -6.24 7.05 -26.13
CA PRO A 252 -6.82 7.13 -27.47
C PRO A 252 -6.32 6.00 -28.39
N GLY A 253 -7.23 5.40 -29.15
CA GLY A 253 -6.93 4.30 -30.06
C GLY A 253 -6.87 2.91 -29.40
N ILE A 254 -6.98 2.83 -28.07
CA ILE A 254 -7.19 1.57 -27.35
C ILE A 254 -8.68 1.34 -27.11
N SER A 255 -9.07 0.08 -27.19
CA SER A 255 -10.37 -0.39 -26.74
C SER A 255 -10.23 -1.25 -25.50
N TYR A 256 -11.28 -1.30 -24.69
CA TYR A 256 -11.27 -1.97 -23.40
C TYR A 256 -12.41 -2.99 -23.28
N ASP A 257 -12.18 -4.04 -22.49
CA ASP A 257 -13.17 -5.03 -22.10
C ASP A 257 -13.45 -4.90 -20.61
N VAL A 258 -14.73 -4.90 -20.22
CA VAL A 258 -15.15 -4.95 -18.83
C VAL A 258 -15.65 -6.34 -18.52
N PHE A 259 -15.09 -6.93 -17.46
CA PHE A 259 -15.52 -8.19 -16.87
C PHE A 259 -16.11 -7.93 -15.49
N TYR A 260 -16.95 -8.85 -15.04
CA TYR A 260 -17.59 -8.77 -13.74
C TYR A 260 -17.62 -10.14 -13.05
N SER A 261 -17.73 -10.13 -11.71
CA SER A 261 -17.90 -11.32 -10.89
C SER A 261 -18.73 -11.01 -9.65
N ASP A 262 -19.48 -12.00 -9.16
CA ASP A 262 -20.26 -11.91 -7.91
C ASP A 262 -19.58 -12.60 -6.72
N ASN A 263 -18.43 -13.25 -6.96
CA ASN A 263 -17.71 -14.01 -5.95
C ASN A 263 -16.18 -13.86 -6.03
N GLY A 264 -15.68 -13.08 -6.99
CA GLY A 264 -14.25 -12.85 -7.23
C GLY A 264 -13.53 -14.02 -7.92
N ALA A 265 -14.16 -15.19 -8.02
CA ALA A 265 -13.57 -16.41 -8.58
C ALA A 265 -14.03 -16.69 -10.02
N SER A 266 -15.32 -16.54 -10.31
CA SER A 266 -15.91 -16.78 -11.62
C SER A 266 -16.17 -15.47 -12.33
N TRP A 267 -15.57 -15.28 -13.50
CA TRP A 267 -15.60 -14.03 -14.23
C TRP A 267 -16.40 -14.15 -15.53
N SER A 268 -17.27 -13.17 -15.77
CA SER A 268 -18.07 -13.04 -16.97
C SER A 268 -17.71 -11.75 -17.70
N SER A 269 -17.82 -11.74 -19.03
CA SER A 269 -17.65 -10.52 -19.82
C SER A 269 -18.94 -9.71 -19.77
N ALA A 270 -18.88 -8.43 -19.38
CA ALA A 270 -20.01 -7.49 -19.43
C ALA A 270 -20.08 -6.81 -20.80
N LEU A 271 -18.99 -6.16 -21.19
CA LEU A 271 -18.92 -5.37 -22.41
C LEU A 271 -17.52 -5.48 -22.99
N GLN A 272 -17.40 -5.61 -24.31
CA GLN A 272 -16.13 -5.74 -24.99
C GLN A 272 -15.93 -4.62 -26.00
N ASN A 273 -14.67 -4.34 -26.33
CA ASN A 273 -14.27 -3.42 -27.37
C ASN A 273 -14.84 -2.00 -27.18
N ILE A 274 -14.80 -1.49 -25.94
CA ILE A 274 -15.19 -0.13 -25.58
C ILE A 274 -14.10 0.83 -26.05
N PRO A 275 -14.33 1.66 -27.09
CA PRO A 275 -13.29 2.55 -27.59
C PRO A 275 -13.04 3.69 -26.59
N ALA A 276 -11.78 4.03 -26.35
CA ALA A 276 -11.43 5.27 -25.67
C ALA A 276 -11.80 6.45 -26.57
N SER A 277 -12.86 7.19 -26.22
CA SER A 277 -13.43 8.20 -27.09
C SER A 277 -12.69 9.54 -27.08
N ASP A 278 -11.89 9.87 -26.04
CA ASP A 278 -10.98 11.04 -25.96
C ASP A 278 -10.02 10.94 -24.74
N VAL A 279 -9.04 11.85 -24.62
CA VAL A 279 -7.90 11.77 -23.67
C VAL A 279 -8.34 11.69 -22.19
N GLY A 280 -7.85 10.67 -21.49
CA GLY A 280 -7.64 10.70 -20.03
C GLY A 280 -8.57 9.81 -19.20
N ARG A 281 -9.82 9.56 -19.63
CA ARG A 281 -10.73 8.70 -18.87
C ARG A 281 -11.86 8.11 -19.72
N THR A 282 -12.05 6.80 -19.66
CA THR A 282 -13.23 6.11 -20.19
C THR A 282 -14.09 5.67 -19.02
N ALA A 283 -15.40 5.60 -19.23
CA ALA A 283 -16.32 5.09 -18.23
C ALA A 283 -17.38 4.18 -18.86
N TRP A 284 -17.84 3.22 -18.07
CA TRP A 284 -18.99 2.39 -18.34
C TRP A 284 -19.88 2.33 -17.11
N VAL A 285 -21.19 2.19 -17.31
CA VAL A 285 -22.19 2.10 -16.25
C VAL A 285 -22.76 0.70 -16.23
N ASP A 286 -22.58 -0.02 -15.13
CA ASP A 286 -23.34 -1.24 -14.83
C ASP A 286 -24.70 -0.84 -14.23
N ASP A 287 -25.73 -0.99 -15.05
CA ASP A 287 -27.15 -0.86 -14.71
C ASP A 287 -27.88 -2.22 -14.71
N GLY A 288 -27.13 -3.33 -14.65
CA GLY A 288 -27.65 -4.69 -14.70
C GLY A 288 -28.00 -5.20 -16.10
N SER A 289 -28.08 -4.34 -17.12
CA SER A 289 -28.49 -4.75 -18.47
C SER A 289 -27.51 -5.74 -19.12
N LEU A 290 -26.23 -5.64 -18.79
CA LEU A 290 -25.14 -6.47 -19.32
C LEU A 290 -24.53 -7.43 -18.28
N THR A 291 -24.97 -7.38 -17.03
CA THR A 291 -24.42 -8.18 -15.91
C THR A 291 -25.42 -9.13 -15.25
N ALA A 292 -26.50 -9.43 -15.99
CA ALA A 292 -27.62 -10.32 -15.64
C ALA A 292 -28.50 -9.86 -14.46
N THR A 293 -27.91 -9.31 -13.39
CA THR A 293 -28.62 -8.82 -12.19
C THR A 293 -28.16 -7.40 -11.88
N HIS A 294 -29.09 -6.55 -11.47
CA HIS A 294 -28.74 -5.16 -11.13
C HIS A 294 -27.76 -5.12 -9.95
N PRO A 295 -26.71 -4.26 -9.96
CA PRO A 295 -25.73 -4.15 -8.88
C PRO A 295 -26.27 -3.81 -7.49
N ASP A 296 -27.49 -3.29 -7.39
CA ASP A 296 -28.21 -3.09 -6.10
C ASP A 296 -28.73 -4.39 -5.49
N GLN A 297 -28.97 -5.41 -6.31
CA GLN A 297 -29.63 -6.64 -5.90
C GLN A 297 -28.62 -7.74 -5.53
N ILE A 298 -27.34 -7.45 -5.63
CA ILE A 298 -26.25 -8.36 -5.30
C ILE A 298 -25.42 -7.82 -4.14
N PRO A 299 -24.99 -8.68 -3.19
CA PRO A 299 -24.20 -8.24 -2.04
C PRO A 299 -22.86 -7.60 -2.45
N ILE A 300 -22.16 -8.23 -3.39
CA ILE A 300 -20.86 -7.79 -3.88
C ILE A 300 -20.81 -7.93 -5.39
N ARG A 301 -20.18 -6.96 -6.04
CA ARG A 301 -19.79 -7.01 -7.45
C ARG A 301 -18.33 -6.64 -7.58
N TYR A 302 -17.58 -7.47 -8.29
CA TYR A 302 -16.22 -7.20 -8.70
C TYR A 302 -16.21 -6.85 -10.18
N TYR A 303 -15.27 -5.99 -10.58
CA TYR A 303 -15.07 -5.62 -11.98
C TYR A 303 -13.60 -5.76 -12.35
N ARG A 304 -13.32 -6.03 -13.61
CA ARG A 304 -11.98 -5.92 -14.20
C ARG A 304 -12.11 -5.16 -15.50
N VAL A 305 -11.16 -4.28 -15.77
CA VAL A 305 -11.08 -3.58 -17.03
C VAL A 305 -9.78 -3.99 -17.70
N ASN A 306 -9.90 -4.63 -18.85
CA ASN A 306 -8.78 -5.10 -19.62
C ASN A 306 -8.64 -4.26 -20.88
N ILE A 307 -7.43 -4.17 -21.39
CA ILE A 307 -7.23 -3.75 -22.79
C ILE A 307 -7.75 -4.88 -23.67
N HIS A 308 -8.54 -4.51 -24.68
CA HIS A 308 -9.18 -5.46 -25.58
C HIS A 308 -8.11 -6.32 -26.27
N GLY A 309 -8.21 -7.64 -26.11
CA GLY A 309 -7.25 -8.60 -26.67
C GLY A 309 -5.97 -8.81 -25.86
N ALA A 310 -5.81 -8.20 -24.68
CA ALA A 310 -4.65 -8.38 -23.81
C ALA A 310 -4.82 -9.55 -22.81
N SER A 311 -3.72 -10.24 -22.48
CA SER A 311 -3.63 -11.26 -21.42
C SER A 311 -2.25 -11.21 -20.74
N PRO A 312 -2.14 -11.23 -19.39
CA PRO A 312 -3.20 -11.25 -18.37
C PRO A 312 -3.78 -9.86 -18.03
N ALA A 313 -4.92 -9.86 -17.32
CA ALA A 313 -5.76 -8.71 -17.00
C ALA A 313 -5.14 -7.71 -16.01
N VAL A 314 -5.29 -6.39 -16.26
CA VAL A 314 -5.12 -5.36 -15.22
C VAL A 314 -6.32 -5.45 -14.28
N SER A 315 -6.05 -5.81 -13.02
CA SER A 315 -7.10 -5.99 -12.01
C SER A 315 -7.40 -4.68 -11.32
N VAL A 316 -8.65 -4.24 -11.42
CA VAL A 316 -9.20 -3.19 -10.57
C VAL A 316 -9.98 -3.87 -9.45
N LEU A 317 -9.57 -3.67 -8.19
CA LEU A 317 -10.37 -3.96 -6.99
C LEU A 317 -10.96 -2.60 -6.51
N GLU A 318 -12.18 -2.45 -5.98
CA GLU A 318 -12.99 -3.37 -5.17
C GLU A 318 -14.45 -2.86 -5.00
N THR A 319 -15.38 -3.80 -4.73
CA THR A 319 -16.64 -3.77 -3.94
C THR A 319 -17.73 -2.72 -4.17
N ASN A 320 -18.98 -3.17 -4.04
CA ASN A 320 -20.19 -2.39 -3.72
C ASN A 320 -20.08 -1.62 -2.39
N SER A 321 -19.05 -0.80 -2.19
CA SER A 321 -18.83 -0.01 -0.97
C SER A 321 -19.71 1.24 -1.00
N GLY A 322 -20.55 1.41 0.02
CA GLY A 322 -21.43 2.57 0.17
C GLY A 322 -22.25 2.57 1.45
N GLY A 323 -22.49 1.38 2.03
CA GLY A 323 -23.12 1.24 3.33
C GLY A 323 -22.26 1.84 4.43
N LYS A 324 -22.93 2.46 5.41
CA LYS A 324 -22.31 2.86 6.67
C LYS A 324 -22.85 1.98 7.78
N VAL A 325 -21.97 1.54 8.67
CA VAL A 325 -22.36 0.82 9.90
C VAL A 325 -21.93 1.66 11.08
N SER A 326 -22.81 1.88 12.04
CA SER A 326 -22.45 2.49 13.31
C SER A 326 -23.00 1.72 14.49
N GLY A 327 -22.37 1.94 15.63
CA GLY A 327 -22.81 1.37 16.89
C GLY A 327 -21.86 1.76 17.99
N LYS A 328 -21.81 0.93 19.03
CA LYS A 328 -20.92 1.12 20.17
C LYS A 328 -20.13 -0.15 20.44
N VAL A 329 -18.83 -0.01 20.64
CA VAL A 329 -17.97 -1.06 21.19
C VAL A 329 -17.81 -0.81 22.68
N ARG A 330 -18.25 -1.75 23.51
CA ARG A 330 -18.10 -1.71 24.97
C ARG A 330 -16.95 -2.60 25.38
N LEU A 331 -15.89 -1.98 25.88
CA LEU A 331 -14.73 -2.69 26.43
C LEU A 331 -15.01 -3.01 27.90
N GLN A 332 -14.89 -4.29 28.26
CA GLN A 332 -15.19 -4.75 29.61
C GLN A 332 -14.41 -3.96 30.66
N ALA A 333 -15.12 -3.56 31.72
CA ALA A 333 -14.56 -2.84 32.87
C ALA A 333 -13.88 -1.49 32.56
N ARG A 334 -14.05 -0.95 31.35
CA ARG A 334 -13.61 0.41 31.02
C ARG A 334 -14.76 1.41 31.07
N ASN A 335 -14.46 2.63 31.50
CA ASN A 335 -15.35 3.79 31.33
C ASN A 335 -15.01 4.57 30.05
N ASP A 336 -13.73 4.57 29.68
CA ASP A 336 -13.22 5.06 28.41
C ASP A 336 -13.15 3.89 27.42
N HIS A 337 -13.96 3.95 26.37
CA HIS A 337 -13.97 2.95 25.31
C HIS A 337 -13.24 3.42 24.05
N SER A 338 -12.51 4.53 24.12
CA SER A 338 -11.72 5.01 23.00
C SER A 338 -10.54 4.09 22.74
N GLU A 339 -10.56 3.44 21.58
CA GLU A 339 -9.56 2.45 21.18
C GLU A 339 -9.64 2.26 19.67
N THR A 340 -8.53 1.88 19.03
CA THR A 340 -8.57 1.41 17.65
C THR A 340 -9.16 0.00 17.63
N VAL A 341 -10.29 -0.17 16.93
CA VAL A 341 -11.00 -1.45 16.81
C VAL A 341 -10.84 -1.99 15.40
N THR A 342 -10.43 -3.25 15.31
CA THR A 342 -10.40 -4.01 14.06
C THR A 342 -11.75 -4.69 13.86
N PHE A 343 -12.38 -4.44 12.72
CA PHE A 343 -13.61 -5.10 12.31
C PHE A 343 -13.37 -5.97 11.09
N GLU A 344 -13.94 -7.17 11.07
CA GLU A 344 -13.87 -8.06 9.90
C GLU A 344 -15.28 -8.44 9.47
N LEU A 345 -15.53 -8.30 8.17
CA LEU A 345 -16.76 -8.73 7.53
C LEU A 345 -16.55 -10.14 6.98
N HIS A 346 -17.53 -11.01 7.15
CA HIS A 346 -17.50 -12.40 6.66
C HIS A 346 -18.83 -12.76 6.00
N TYR A 347 -18.80 -13.67 5.04
CA TYR A 347 -20.02 -14.38 4.66
C TYR A 347 -20.56 -15.19 5.84
N LEU A 348 -21.87 -15.43 5.86
CA LEU A 348 -22.54 -16.13 6.96
C LEU A 348 -21.88 -17.47 7.26
N GLY A 349 -21.43 -17.63 8.51
CA GLY A 349 -20.80 -18.86 8.98
C GLY A 349 -19.37 -19.12 8.46
N GLN A 350 -18.79 -18.22 7.66
CA GLN A 350 -17.39 -18.32 7.23
C GLN A 350 -16.44 -17.66 8.24
N THR A 351 -15.15 -18.00 8.14
CA THR A 351 -14.07 -17.52 9.03
C THR A 351 -13.05 -16.64 8.30
N THR A 352 -12.92 -16.78 6.98
CA THR A 352 -12.08 -15.87 6.18
C THR A 352 -12.77 -14.52 6.06
N ALA A 353 -12.08 -13.44 6.45
CA ALA A 353 -12.58 -12.09 6.27
C ALA A 353 -12.64 -11.74 4.78
N ILE A 354 -13.78 -11.22 4.32
CA ILE A 354 -13.91 -10.67 2.96
C ILE A 354 -13.43 -9.24 2.89
N LYS A 355 -13.47 -8.51 4.02
CA LYS A 355 -13.00 -7.14 4.15
C LYS A 355 -12.68 -6.83 5.61
N THR A 356 -11.61 -6.09 5.83
CA THR A 356 -11.17 -5.64 7.16
C THR A 356 -11.24 -4.11 7.25
N PHE A 357 -11.75 -3.61 8.36
CA PHE A 357 -11.84 -2.18 8.66
C PHE A 357 -11.10 -1.88 9.96
N GLN A 358 -10.48 -0.70 10.03
CA GLN A 358 -9.98 -0.12 11.27
C GLN A 358 -10.78 1.14 11.56
N ALA A 359 -11.34 1.25 12.77
CA ALA A 359 -12.01 2.47 13.20
C ALA A 359 -11.63 2.83 14.63
N GLN A 360 -11.42 4.13 14.85
CA GLN A 360 -11.20 4.67 16.19
C GLN A 360 -12.57 4.83 16.88
N ALA A 361 -12.78 4.08 17.96
CA ALA A 361 -13.94 4.29 18.81
C ALA A 361 -13.78 5.59 19.63
N SER A 362 -14.89 6.29 19.87
CA SER A 362 -14.92 7.46 20.76
C SER A 362 -14.95 7.05 22.23
N LEU A 363 -14.86 8.02 23.15
CA LEU A 363 -14.91 7.81 24.61
C LEU A 363 -16.08 6.91 25.05
N ASP A 364 -17.26 7.10 24.44
CA ASP A 364 -18.47 6.33 24.75
C ASP A 364 -18.60 5.00 23.97
N GLY A 365 -17.58 4.67 23.19
CA GLY A 365 -17.47 3.48 22.35
C GLY A 365 -18.05 3.65 20.96
N SER A 366 -18.59 4.83 20.62
CA SER A 366 -19.20 5.04 19.30
C SER A 366 -18.19 4.94 18.16
N TYR A 367 -18.59 4.28 17.08
CA TYR A 367 -17.79 4.11 15.87
C TYR A 367 -18.67 4.24 14.61
N ILE A 368 -18.03 4.55 13.48
CA ILE A 368 -18.63 4.50 12.15
C ILE A 368 -17.66 3.77 11.22
N LEU A 369 -18.16 2.75 10.54
CA LEU A 369 -17.51 2.13 9.38
C LEU A 369 -18.13 2.71 8.12
N GLU A 370 -17.28 3.11 7.19
CA GLU A 370 -17.70 3.61 5.88
C GLU A 370 -17.29 2.64 4.77
N GLY A 371 -18.01 2.68 3.66
CA GLY A 371 -17.71 1.83 2.51
C GLY A 371 -17.93 0.34 2.77
N VAL A 372 -18.84 0.00 3.68
CA VAL A 372 -19.18 -1.40 3.97
C VAL A 372 -20.05 -1.95 2.84
N PRO A 373 -19.71 -3.13 2.26
CA PRO A 373 -20.54 -3.78 1.27
C PRO A 373 -21.97 -4.00 1.77
N SER A 374 -22.97 -3.73 0.92
CA SER A 374 -24.36 -4.05 1.22
C SER A 374 -24.61 -5.55 1.20
N GLY A 375 -25.61 -6.02 1.93
CA GLY A 375 -25.97 -7.44 2.01
C GLY A 375 -26.05 -7.94 3.44
N THR A 376 -26.13 -9.26 3.60
CA THR A 376 -26.24 -9.91 4.91
C THR A 376 -24.94 -10.64 5.24
N TYR A 377 -24.32 -10.25 6.34
CA TYR A 377 -22.98 -10.69 6.72
C TYR A 377 -22.88 -11.04 8.21
N ASP A 378 -21.80 -11.72 8.57
CA ASP A 378 -21.30 -11.71 9.93
C ASP A 378 -20.27 -10.58 10.05
N LEU A 379 -20.40 -9.73 11.08
CA LEU A 379 -19.44 -8.67 11.39
C LEU A 379 -18.79 -8.97 12.74
N THR A 380 -17.46 -8.97 12.79
CA THR A 380 -16.70 -9.14 14.04
C THR A 380 -16.00 -7.85 14.45
N ALA A 381 -15.69 -7.72 15.74
CA ALA A 381 -14.92 -6.62 16.29
C ALA A 381 -13.91 -7.13 17.33
N LYS A 382 -12.68 -6.61 17.32
CA LYS A 382 -11.60 -6.97 18.23
C LYS A 382 -10.70 -5.76 18.55
N THR A 383 -10.17 -5.71 19.76
CA THR A 383 -9.09 -4.80 20.17
C THR A 383 -7.88 -5.58 20.67
N SER A 384 -6.75 -4.90 20.88
CA SER A 384 -5.46 -5.51 21.19
C SER A 384 -5.38 -6.39 22.45
N ASN A 385 -6.30 -6.21 23.40
CA ASN A 385 -6.33 -6.97 24.65
C ASN A 385 -7.71 -7.53 25.04
N CYS A 386 -8.62 -7.60 24.07
CA CYS A 386 -9.95 -8.17 24.25
C CYS A 386 -10.24 -9.28 23.24
N LEU A 387 -11.04 -10.24 23.66
CA LEU A 387 -11.58 -11.29 22.80
C LEU A 387 -12.50 -10.71 21.71
N ARG A 388 -12.40 -11.28 20.51
CA ARG A 388 -13.26 -10.95 19.38
C ARG A 388 -14.72 -11.28 19.68
N ALA A 389 -15.63 -10.37 19.35
CA ALA A 389 -17.07 -10.60 19.36
C ALA A 389 -17.63 -10.61 17.93
N ARG A 390 -18.77 -11.26 17.73
CA ARG A 390 -19.45 -11.42 16.43
C ARG A 390 -20.91 -10.99 16.53
N ILE A 391 -21.38 -10.24 15.53
CA ILE A 391 -22.78 -10.04 15.22
C ILE A 391 -23.08 -10.80 13.93
N SER A 392 -24.02 -11.75 14.00
CA SER A 392 -24.39 -12.56 12.84
C SER A 392 -25.66 -12.08 12.17
N ASN A 393 -25.78 -12.37 10.87
CA ASN A 393 -26.92 -11.97 10.04
C ASN A 393 -27.18 -10.45 10.04
N LEU A 394 -26.12 -9.65 10.09
CA LEU A 394 -26.22 -8.20 9.99
C LEU A 394 -26.62 -7.81 8.57
N SER A 395 -27.81 -7.21 8.42
CA SER A 395 -28.28 -6.68 7.15
C SER A 395 -27.79 -5.24 6.97
N ILE A 396 -26.85 -5.06 6.05
CA ILE A 396 -26.24 -3.78 5.72
C ILE A 396 -26.93 -3.22 4.48
N ALA A 397 -27.59 -2.07 4.67
CA ALA A 397 -28.22 -1.36 3.57
C ALA A 397 -27.16 -0.75 2.63
N HIS A 398 -27.52 -0.66 1.36
CA HIS A 398 -26.69 -0.07 0.33
C HIS A 398 -26.41 1.43 0.54
N SER A 399 -27.41 2.16 1.03
CA SER A 399 -27.28 3.57 1.41
C SER A 399 -27.86 3.79 2.81
N GLY A 400 -27.40 4.85 3.46
CA GLY A 400 -27.78 5.17 4.82
C GLY A 400 -26.93 4.47 5.88
N LEU A 401 -27.35 4.66 7.13
CA LEU A 401 -26.65 4.20 8.31
C LEU A 401 -27.34 2.96 8.88
N THR A 402 -26.66 1.83 8.86
CA THR A 402 -27.03 0.66 9.66
C THR A 402 -26.55 0.94 11.09
N ALA A 403 -27.43 1.58 11.87
CA ALA A 403 -27.12 2.02 13.22
C ALA A 403 -27.26 0.91 14.27
N ASP A 404 -26.83 1.22 15.49
CA ASP A 404 -27.01 0.40 16.70
C ASP A 404 -26.39 -1.01 16.65
N VAL A 405 -25.33 -1.19 15.85
CA VAL A 405 -24.55 -2.42 15.81
C VAL A 405 -23.56 -2.48 16.98
N GLY A 406 -24.05 -2.94 18.13
CA GLY A 406 -23.30 -2.96 19.39
C GLY A 406 -22.41 -4.20 19.57
N PHE A 407 -21.18 -3.99 20.02
CA PHE A 407 -20.26 -5.04 20.46
C PHE A 407 -19.96 -4.92 21.95
N SER A 408 -19.78 -6.05 22.63
CA SER A 408 -19.21 -6.11 23.98
C SER A 408 -18.00 -7.01 23.96
N LEU A 409 -16.81 -6.45 24.16
CA LEU A 409 -15.55 -7.16 24.08
C LEU A 409 -15.06 -7.52 25.48
N LEU A 410 -14.74 -8.79 25.68
CA LEU A 410 -14.26 -9.31 26.95
C LEU A 410 -12.74 -9.11 27.06
N GLY A 411 -12.26 -8.49 28.13
CA GLY A 411 -10.83 -8.30 28.36
C GLY A 411 -10.13 -9.59 28.81
N GLY A 412 -8.80 -9.59 28.80
CA GLY A 412 -7.99 -10.70 29.31
C GLY A 412 -7.03 -11.32 28.29
N ASP A 413 -7.10 -10.92 27.02
CA ASP A 413 -6.33 -11.46 25.89
C ASP A 413 -5.06 -10.62 25.66
N ALA A 414 -4.16 -10.57 26.65
CA ALA A 414 -2.98 -9.70 26.64
C ALA A 414 -1.97 -10.03 25.54
N ASN A 415 -1.92 -11.27 25.05
CA ASN A 415 -1.06 -11.65 23.93
C ASN A 415 -1.74 -11.54 22.56
N ASN A 416 -3.03 -11.15 22.53
CA ASN A 416 -3.84 -10.93 21.33
C ASN A 416 -4.07 -12.20 20.47
N ASP A 417 -4.00 -13.40 21.06
CA ASP A 417 -4.18 -14.67 20.35
C ASP A 417 -5.67 -15.11 20.25
N ASN A 418 -6.58 -14.30 20.80
CA ASN A 418 -8.02 -14.56 20.85
C ASN A 418 -8.43 -15.67 21.82
N TYR A 419 -7.60 -16.01 22.79
CA TYR A 419 -7.87 -17.02 23.81
C TYR A 419 -7.25 -16.68 25.17
N VAL A 420 -8.07 -16.40 26.18
CA VAL A 420 -7.56 -16.03 27.51
C VAL A 420 -7.00 -17.25 28.24
N ALA A 421 -5.68 -17.31 28.41
CA ALA A 421 -4.96 -18.47 28.93
C ALA A 421 -3.79 -18.11 29.87
N TRP A 422 -2.92 -19.08 30.11
CA TRP A 422 -1.79 -18.93 31.04
C TRP A 422 -0.74 -17.94 30.52
N GLN A 423 -0.64 -17.78 29.19
CA GLN A 423 0.26 -16.83 28.55
C GLN A 423 -0.12 -15.39 28.89
N ASP A 424 -1.42 -15.05 28.86
CA ASP A 424 -1.93 -13.73 29.27
C ASP A 424 -1.66 -13.48 30.75
N TYR A 425 -1.87 -14.51 31.58
CA TYR A 425 -1.55 -14.43 33.00
C TYR A 425 -0.05 -14.19 33.22
N GLY A 426 0.82 -14.77 32.39
CA GLY A 426 2.25 -14.52 32.40
C GLY A 426 2.58 -13.04 32.18
N ILE A 427 1.95 -12.40 31.20
CA ILE A 427 2.11 -10.97 30.91
C ILE A 427 1.63 -10.15 32.11
N LEU A 428 0.42 -10.40 32.61
CA LEU A 428 -0.14 -9.69 33.77
C LEU A 428 0.70 -9.86 35.03
N ARG A 429 1.17 -11.08 35.32
CA ARG A 429 1.99 -11.37 36.49
C ARG A 429 3.31 -10.59 36.48
N ASN A 430 3.92 -10.41 35.30
CA ASN A 430 5.21 -9.74 35.17
C ASN A 430 5.09 -8.22 35.39
N SER A 431 3.95 -7.63 35.07
CA SER A 431 3.64 -6.21 35.28
C SER A 431 2.81 -5.93 36.54
N TYR A 432 2.41 -6.96 37.31
CA TYR A 432 1.57 -6.79 38.49
C TYR A 432 2.16 -5.82 39.54
N GLY A 433 1.32 -4.92 40.05
CA GLY A 433 1.67 -3.92 41.04
C GLY A 433 2.42 -2.70 40.47
N THR A 434 2.46 -2.55 39.15
CA THR A 434 3.07 -1.40 38.47
C THR A 434 2.01 -0.41 37.98
N LYS A 435 2.43 0.81 37.68
CA LYS A 435 1.59 1.84 37.06
C LYS A 435 2.24 2.43 35.81
N LYS A 436 1.46 3.10 34.98
CA LYS A 436 1.92 3.78 33.77
C LYS A 436 3.12 4.68 34.08
N GLY A 437 4.22 4.43 33.36
CA GLY A 437 5.52 5.10 33.52
C GLY A 437 6.57 4.30 34.31
N ASP A 438 6.17 3.24 35.04
CA ASP A 438 7.13 2.34 35.67
C ASP A 438 7.84 1.47 34.62
N ALA A 439 9.11 1.13 34.84
CA ALA A 439 9.92 0.37 33.89
C ALA A 439 9.39 -1.04 33.57
N ARG A 440 8.57 -1.64 34.45
CA ARG A 440 7.95 -2.96 34.26
C ARG A 440 6.47 -2.90 33.87
N TRP A 441 5.92 -1.70 33.68
CA TRP A 441 4.53 -1.54 33.30
C TRP A 441 4.33 -2.00 31.85
N ASP A 442 3.25 -2.74 31.62
CA ASP A 442 2.88 -3.28 30.31
C ASP A 442 1.40 -2.99 30.09
N SER A 443 1.10 -2.15 29.10
CA SER A 443 -0.26 -1.73 28.77
C SER A 443 -1.16 -2.89 28.37
N ARG A 444 -0.59 -4.00 27.88
CA ARG A 444 -1.37 -5.17 27.47
C ARG A 444 -2.08 -5.85 28.64
N ALA A 445 -1.52 -5.71 29.85
CA ALA A 445 -2.06 -6.29 31.08
C ALA A 445 -3.00 -5.35 31.86
N ASP A 446 -3.09 -4.08 31.47
CA ASP A 446 -4.01 -3.09 32.03
C ASP A 446 -5.35 -3.18 31.28
N PHE A 447 -6.15 -4.18 31.64
CA PHE A 447 -7.36 -4.53 30.90
C PHE A 447 -8.47 -3.50 31.08
N ASN A 448 -8.55 -2.87 32.26
CA ASN A 448 -9.53 -1.82 32.55
C ASN A 448 -9.05 -0.41 32.14
N ALA A 449 -7.80 -0.28 31.69
CA ALA A 449 -7.15 0.96 31.27
C ALA A 449 -7.14 2.06 32.36
N ASP A 450 -7.04 1.67 33.63
CA ASP A 450 -6.98 2.64 34.74
C ASP A 450 -5.56 3.16 35.02
N GLY A 451 -4.56 2.64 34.29
CA GLY A 451 -3.15 3.01 34.41
C GLY A 451 -2.40 2.19 35.45
N PHE A 452 -3.03 1.21 36.11
CA PHE A 452 -2.41 0.29 37.07
C PHE A 452 -2.67 -1.15 36.67
N VAL A 453 -1.65 -2.00 36.73
CA VAL A 453 -1.85 -3.45 36.60
C VAL A 453 -2.03 -4.02 38.00
N ALA A 454 -3.26 -4.29 38.39
CA ALA A 454 -3.61 -4.60 39.78
C ALA A 454 -4.62 -5.76 39.91
N TRP A 455 -5.23 -5.87 41.08
CA TRP A 455 -6.15 -6.97 41.39
C TRP A 455 -7.40 -6.93 40.49
N GLN A 456 -7.79 -5.74 40.02
CA GLN A 456 -8.90 -5.53 39.10
C GLN A 456 -8.64 -6.22 37.75
N ASP A 457 -7.46 -6.06 37.16
CA ASP A 457 -7.05 -6.73 35.91
C ASP A 457 -6.99 -8.23 36.07
N TYR A 458 -6.41 -8.69 37.19
CA TYR A 458 -6.40 -10.11 37.52
C TYR A 458 -7.83 -10.65 37.63
N GLY A 459 -8.75 -9.87 38.19
CA GLY A 459 -10.17 -10.19 38.24
C GLY A 459 -10.81 -10.37 36.86
N ILE A 460 -10.49 -9.48 35.91
CA ILE A 460 -10.96 -9.55 34.52
C ILE A 460 -10.42 -10.80 33.82
N LEU A 461 -9.11 -11.01 33.86
CA LEU A 461 -8.46 -12.18 33.27
C LEU A 461 -9.04 -13.47 33.85
N ARG A 462 -9.17 -13.55 35.17
CA ARG A 462 -9.75 -14.72 35.86
C ARG A 462 -11.20 -14.96 35.46
N ALA A 463 -12.00 -13.91 35.29
CA ALA A 463 -13.40 -14.03 34.89
C ALA A 463 -13.58 -14.55 33.44
N ASN A 464 -12.56 -14.39 32.61
CA ASN A 464 -12.58 -14.80 31.21
C ASN A 464 -11.62 -15.95 30.88
N TYR A 465 -10.90 -16.48 31.87
CA TYR A 465 -9.95 -17.57 31.69
C TYR A 465 -10.59 -18.78 31.03
N GLY A 466 -9.95 -19.29 29.97
CA GLY A 466 -10.39 -20.42 29.16
C GLY A 466 -11.42 -20.06 28.08
N LYS A 467 -11.80 -18.79 27.91
CA LYS A 467 -12.70 -18.35 26.83
C LYS A 467 -11.91 -18.02 25.56
N ALA A 468 -12.46 -18.44 24.43
CA ALA A 468 -12.05 -18.02 23.10
C ALA A 468 -12.98 -16.93 22.58
N GLY A 469 -12.44 -16.01 21.79
CA GLY A 469 -13.26 -15.08 21.00
C GLY A 469 -13.95 -15.79 19.84
N ALA A 470 -14.83 -15.09 19.15
CA ALA A 470 -15.36 -15.56 17.88
C ALA A 470 -14.22 -15.80 16.89
N ILE A 471 -14.35 -16.87 16.09
CA ILE A 471 -13.52 -17.13 14.90
C ILE A 471 -14.17 -16.46 13.70
#